data_AF-A0A7C4C175-F1
#
_entry.id   AF-A0A7C4C175-F1
#
_cell.length_a   1.000
_cell.length_b   1.000
_cell.length_c   1.000
_cell.angle_alpha   90.00
_cell.angle_beta   90.00
_cell.angle_gamma   90.00
#
_symmetry.space_group_name_H-M   'P 1'
#
loop_
_entity.id
_entity.type
_entity.pdbx_description
1 polymer ?
#
loop_
_entity_poly.entity_id
_entity_poly.type
_entity_poly.pdbx_seq_one_letter_code
_entity_poly.pdbx_strand_id
1 'polypeptide(L)'
;MSVQRNRGAGEDLGYRTDGLAAISACRLVRRLWRRPYDAFVSRYNSAGQLNFSRFLGGGGDDTGYNVAVDPYGNAYFVGMTFSSNFPLANATQWSHGGSSDAFVTKLNSSGGIVFSTFLGGSGIENAFGVAVDSSQHIWIGGRTGSTNFPLQYSLLPYRGGPTDAFVSRYVFNGSGYGYDFGTYLGGSDSEVVYGLGIDPWGRVWISGQTFSYNWPVTPDAFQSTRPGSYAGFLSRIDYYGWYSYGFDSYFPEGDPVGYQASRLAIAPDGTIYVTGDRYGYNRGMWLTKVSP
;
A
#
# COMPACT_ATOMS: atom_id res chain seq x y z
N MET A 1 -16.20 -6.67 -66.39
CA MET A 1 -16.47 -5.34 -65.82
C MET A 1 -16.02 -5.33 -64.39
N SER A 2 -14.93 -4.62 -64.14
CA SER A 2 -14.40 -4.23 -62.85
C SER A 2 -15.26 -3.13 -62.21
N VAL A 3 -15.45 -3.18 -60.89
CA VAL A 3 -15.38 -1.97 -60.05
C VAL A 3 -14.67 -2.35 -58.73
N GLN A 4 -13.56 -1.67 -58.49
CA GLN A 4 -12.82 -1.61 -57.22
C GLN A 4 -13.36 -0.50 -56.31
N ARG A 5 -12.87 -0.54 -55.06
CA ARG A 5 -12.64 0.54 -54.05
C ARG A 5 -13.52 0.35 -52.81
N ASN A 6 -13.05 0.52 -51.58
CA ASN A 6 -11.81 1.11 -51.10
C ASN A 6 -11.48 0.55 -49.70
N ARG A 7 -10.19 0.44 -49.39
CA ARG A 7 -9.68 0.21 -48.03
C ARG A 7 -9.94 1.46 -47.17
N GLY A 8 -10.53 1.27 -46.01
CA GLY A 8 -10.49 2.22 -44.90
C GLY A 8 -9.77 1.55 -43.75
N ALA A 9 -8.64 2.12 -43.34
CA ALA A 9 -7.90 1.74 -42.15
C ALA A 9 -8.81 1.96 -40.93
N GLY A 10 -9.29 0.87 -40.33
CA GLY A 10 -9.80 0.86 -38.98
C GLY A 10 -8.63 0.57 -38.06
N GLU A 11 -8.24 1.57 -37.29
CA GLU A 11 -7.14 1.54 -36.36
C GLU A 11 -7.24 0.31 -35.45
N ASP A 12 -6.16 -0.45 -35.44
CA ASP A 12 -5.89 -1.53 -34.51
C ASP A 12 -5.83 -0.91 -33.11
N LEU A 13 -6.98 -0.84 -32.43
CA LEU A 13 -7.05 -0.57 -31.01
C LEU A 13 -6.38 -1.76 -30.33
N GLY A 14 -5.05 -1.68 -30.24
CA GLY A 14 -4.18 -2.63 -29.58
C GLY A 14 -4.50 -2.69 -28.11
N TYR A 15 -5.55 -3.42 -27.75
CA TYR A 15 -5.71 -3.99 -26.44
C TYR A 15 -4.66 -5.10 -26.31
N ARG A 16 -3.45 -4.69 -25.92
CA ARG A 16 -2.51 -5.62 -25.33
C ARG A 16 -3.12 -6.13 -24.03
N THR A 17 -3.69 -7.33 -24.08
CA THR A 17 -3.97 -8.17 -22.92
C THR A 17 -2.63 -8.66 -22.36
N ASP A 18 -1.79 -7.76 -21.87
CA ASP A 18 -0.49 -8.11 -21.30
C ASP A 18 -0.69 -8.45 -19.82
N GLY A 19 -0.97 -9.73 -19.58
CA GLY A 19 -0.54 -10.47 -18.39
C GLY A 19 -1.10 -10.01 -17.04
N LEU A 20 -2.23 -10.61 -16.64
CA LEU A 20 -2.55 -10.75 -15.22
C LEU A 20 -1.46 -11.62 -14.55
N ALA A 21 -0.46 -10.98 -13.94
CA ALA A 21 0.47 -11.64 -13.03
C ALA A 21 -0.17 -11.72 -11.65
N ALA A 22 -0.64 -12.90 -11.24
CA ALA A 22 -0.99 -13.14 -9.85
C ALA A 22 0.32 -13.22 -9.04
N ILE A 23 0.63 -12.19 -8.26
CA ILE A 23 1.75 -12.22 -7.31
C ILE A 23 1.16 -12.36 -5.92
N SER A 24 1.43 -13.49 -5.26
CA SER A 24 1.04 -13.73 -3.87
C SER A 24 2.27 -13.60 -2.97
N ALA A 25 2.17 -12.76 -1.94
CA ALA A 25 2.99 -12.89 -0.74
C ALA A 25 2.30 -13.93 0.16
N CYS A 26 3.00 -14.95 0.64
CA CYS A 26 2.40 -15.92 1.54
C CYS A 26 3.40 -16.35 2.62
N ARG A 27 2.86 -16.93 3.68
CA ARG A 27 3.58 -17.43 4.85
C ARG A 27 3.84 -18.94 4.65
N LEU A 28 5.09 -19.38 4.57
CA LEU A 28 5.40 -20.81 4.49
C LEU A 28 5.81 -21.37 5.87
N VAL A 29 5.05 -22.34 6.38
CA VAL A 29 5.41 -23.08 7.61
C VAL A 29 6.22 -24.32 7.22
N ARG A 30 7.54 -24.33 7.44
CA ARG A 30 8.31 -25.58 7.46
C ARG A 30 8.56 -26.00 8.91
N ARG A 31 7.98 -27.14 9.30
CA ARG A 31 8.24 -27.85 10.55
C ARG A 31 9.66 -28.43 10.49
N LEU A 32 10.57 -27.89 11.32
CA LEU A 32 11.67 -28.55 12.08
C LEU A 32 12.81 -27.54 12.30
N TRP A 33 13.02 -27.18 13.58
CA TRP A 33 13.98 -26.19 14.13
C TRP A 33 13.64 -24.72 13.81
N ARG A 34 13.66 -23.87 14.86
CA ARG A 34 13.35 -22.43 14.86
C ARG A 34 14.26 -21.63 13.91
N ARG A 35 14.05 -21.77 12.60
CA ARG A 35 14.60 -20.89 11.58
C ARG A 35 13.67 -19.69 11.48
N PRO A 36 14.20 -18.46 11.42
CA PRO A 36 13.40 -17.29 11.09
C PRO A 36 12.64 -17.51 9.77
N TYR A 37 11.47 -16.91 9.64
CA TYR A 37 10.68 -17.00 8.41
C TYR A 37 11.01 -15.83 7.50
N ASP A 38 11.30 -16.10 6.23
CA ASP A 38 11.53 -15.05 5.23
C ASP A 38 10.25 -14.71 4.47
N ALA A 39 10.14 -13.45 4.06
CA ALA A 39 9.18 -13.04 3.04
C ALA A 39 9.49 -13.77 1.72
N PHE A 40 8.48 -13.95 0.86
CA PHE A 40 8.72 -14.42 -0.50
C PHE A 40 7.84 -13.71 -1.53
N VAL A 41 8.32 -13.71 -2.77
CA VAL A 41 7.61 -13.21 -3.95
C VAL A 41 7.75 -14.21 -5.08
N SER A 42 6.65 -14.45 -5.80
CA SER A 42 6.61 -15.34 -6.97
C SER A 42 5.95 -14.63 -8.14
N ARG A 43 6.57 -14.72 -9.31
CA ARG A 43 6.04 -14.18 -10.57
C ARG A 43 5.61 -15.33 -11.46
N TYR A 44 4.42 -15.21 -12.04
CA TYR A 44 3.89 -16.15 -13.02
C TYR A 44 3.68 -15.44 -14.37
N ASN A 45 3.76 -16.17 -15.48
CA ASN A 45 3.35 -15.67 -16.78
C ASN A 45 1.81 -15.77 -16.96
N SER A 46 1.30 -15.28 -18.08
CA SER A 46 -0.13 -15.30 -18.40
C SER A 46 -0.72 -16.70 -18.56
N ALA A 47 0.11 -17.72 -18.80
CA ALA A 47 -0.29 -19.13 -18.80
C ALA A 47 -0.28 -19.75 -17.39
N GLY A 48 0.01 -18.97 -16.35
CA GLY A 48 0.10 -19.44 -14.96
C GLY A 48 1.39 -20.21 -14.64
N GLN A 49 2.40 -20.16 -15.50
CA GLN A 49 3.68 -20.83 -15.26
C GLN A 49 4.61 -19.93 -14.43
N LEU A 50 5.35 -20.53 -13.50
CA LEU A 50 6.28 -19.81 -12.62
C LEU A 50 7.48 -19.28 -13.43
N ASN A 51 7.67 -17.97 -13.46
CA ASN A 51 8.85 -17.32 -14.03
C ASN A 51 10.00 -17.32 -13.01
N PHE A 52 9.72 -16.86 -11.78
CA PHE A 52 10.67 -16.92 -10.67
C PHE A 52 9.95 -16.96 -9.32
N SER A 53 10.64 -17.49 -8.31
CA SER A 53 10.27 -17.36 -6.90
C SER A 53 11.52 -17.03 -6.09
N ARG A 54 11.40 -16.14 -5.11
CA ARG A 54 12.54 -15.69 -4.29
C ARG A 54 12.12 -15.42 -2.85
N PHE A 55 12.96 -15.84 -1.91
CA PHE A 55 12.92 -15.39 -0.52
C PHE A 55 13.66 -14.06 -0.34
N LEU A 56 13.06 -13.18 0.45
CA LEU A 56 13.56 -11.85 0.82
C LEU A 56 13.58 -11.78 2.34
N GLY A 57 14.77 -11.84 2.90
CA GLY A 57 14.96 -11.85 4.34
C GLY A 57 16.40 -12.08 4.73
N GLY A 58 16.64 -12.15 6.04
CA GLY A 58 17.96 -12.24 6.65
C GLY A 58 17.99 -13.17 7.85
N GLY A 59 18.64 -12.74 8.93
CA GLY A 59 18.80 -13.52 10.15
C GLY A 59 17.61 -13.47 11.12
N GLY A 60 16.63 -12.62 10.86
CA GLY A 60 15.42 -12.40 11.66
C GLY A 60 14.14 -12.78 10.89
N ASP A 61 12.99 -12.65 11.55
CA ASP A 61 11.70 -12.89 10.90
C ASP A 61 11.36 -11.74 9.93
N ASP A 62 10.91 -12.08 8.74
CA ASP A 62 10.56 -11.16 7.68
C ASP A 62 9.20 -11.53 7.09
N THR A 63 8.32 -10.56 6.95
CA THR A 63 6.94 -10.79 6.49
C THR A 63 6.58 -9.83 5.38
N GLY A 64 6.11 -10.38 4.26
CA GLY A 64 5.54 -9.64 3.15
C GLY A 64 4.05 -9.47 3.30
N TYR A 65 3.55 -8.25 3.10
CA TYR A 65 2.12 -7.96 3.23
C TYR A 65 1.45 -7.63 1.90
N ASN A 66 2.16 -6.99 0.97
CA ASN A 66 1.54 -6.50 -0.25
C ASN A 66 2.54 -6.34 -1.40
N VAL A 67 2.01 -6.30 -2.62
CA VAL A 67 2.77 -6.11 -3.86
C VAL A 67 1.99 -5.26 -4.85
N ALA A 68 2.68 -4.32 -5.49
CA ALA A 68 2.20 -3.58 -6.65
C ALA A 68 3.09 -3.83 -7.86
N VAL A 69 2.57 -3.61 -9.07
CA VAL A 69 3.30 -3.80 -10.33
C VAL A 69 3.13 -2.56 -11.19
N ASP A 70 4.21 -2.06 -11.79
CA ASP A 70 4.16 -0.93 -12.72
C ASP A 70 3.97 -1.40 -14.18
N PRO A 71 3.65 -0.49 -15.13
CA PRO A 71 3.50 -0.84 -16.55
C PRO A 71 4.76 -1.40 -17.21
N TYR A 72 5.94 -1.27 -16.59
CA TYR A 72 7.21 -1.81 -17.07
C TYR A 72 7.45 -3.24 -16.57
N GLY A 73 6.54 -3.79 -15.76
CA GLY A 73 6.63 -5.13 -15.21
C GLY A 73 7.58 -5.26 -14.02
N ASN A 74 7.94 -4.14 -13.38
CA ASN A 74 8.65 -4.17 -12.10
C ASN A 74 7.65 -4.43 -10.97
N ALA A 75 8.07 -5.17 -9.95
CA ALA A 75 7.26 -5.47 -8.77
C ALA A 75 7.78 -4.69 -7.55
N TYR A 76 6.86 -4.17 -6.74
CA TYR A 76 7.12 -3.36 -5.55
C TYR A 76 6.49 -4.04 -4.37
N PHE A 77 7.31 -4.45 -3.41
CA PHE A 77 6.93 -5.34 -2.33
C PHE A 77 7.20 -4.65 -1.00
N VAL A 78 6.25 -4.74 -0.09
CA VAL A 78 6.34 -4.12 1.24
C VAL A 78 6.01 -5.10 2.34
N GLY A 79 6.54 -4.82 3.52
CA GLY A 79 6.41 -5.71 4.66
C GLY A 79 7.03 -5.15 5.93
N MET A 80 7.36 -6.05 6.84
CA MET A 80 8.19 -5.79 8.02
C MET A 80 9.37 -6.75 8.05
N THR A 81 10.47 -6.32 8.66
CA THR A 81 11.69 -7.12 8.80
C THR A 81 12.27 -6.95 10.20
N PHE A 82 12.67 -8.05 10.81
CA PHE A 82 13.50 -8.10 12.03
C PHE A 82 14.98 -8.36 11.68
N SER A 83 15.31 -8.41 10.39
CA SER A 83 16.63 -8.77 9.89
C SER A 83 17.53 -7.53 9.75
N SER A 84 18.56 -7.44 10.60
CA SER A 84 19.59 -6.40 10.48
C SER A 84 20.41 -6.49 9.19
N ASN A 85 20.42 -7.66 8.56
CA ASN A 85 21.07 -7.98 7.30
C ASN A 85 20.06 -8.19 6.15
N PHE A 86 18.90 -7.52 6.19
CA PHE A 86 17.91 -7.58 5.12
C PHE A 86 18.55 -7.21 3.75
N PRO A 87 18.16 -7.84 2.63
CA PRO A 87 18.75 -7.54 1.33
C PRO A 87 18.43 -6.11 0.86
N LEU A 88 19.40 -5.22 0.95
CA LEU A 88 19.30 -3.82 0.53
C LEU A 88 19.93 -3.57 -0.85
N ALA A 89 19.44 -2.55 -1.56
CA ALA A 89 20.04 -2.07 -2.80
C ALA A 89 19.64 -0.61 -3.03
N ASN A 90 20.59 0.27 -3.32
CA ASN A 90 20.32 1.70 -3.54
C ASN A 90 19.43 2.33 -2.45
N ALA A 91 19.63 1.93 -1.20
CA ALA A 91 18.72 2.23 -0.11
C ALA A 91 18.79 3.72 0.28
N THR A 92 17.65 4.25 0.72
CA THR A 92 17.57 5.56 1.39
C THR A 92 17.82 5.44 2.89
N GLN A 93 17.57 4.27 3.47
CA GLN A 93 17.85 3.93 4.86
C GLN A 93 18.55 2.56 4.91
N TRP A 94 19.82 2.57 5.34
CA TRP A 94 20.70 1.39 5.29
C TRP A 94 20.64 0.49 6.54
N SER A 95 19.98 0.96 7.59
CA SER A 95 19.82 0.23 8.85
C SER A 95 18.43 0.52 9.41
N HIS A 96 17.72 -0.52 9.85
CA HIS A 96 16.51 -0.37 10.66
C HIS A 96 16.80 0.40 11.96
N GLY A 97 15.88 1.27 12.37
CA GLY A 97 16.00 2.14 13.53
C GLY A 97 15.52 1.51 14.84
N GLY A 98 14.68 0.46 14.76
CA GLY A 98 14.08 -0.21 15.89
C GLY A 98 14.35 -1.72 15.91
N SER A 99 13.49 -2.49 16.59
CA SER A 99 13.58 -3.96 16.58
C SER A 99 12.97 -4.57 15.32
N SER A 100 12.09 -3.84 14.64
CA SER A 100 11.56 -4.20 13.33
C SER A 100 11.07 -2.96 12.60
N ASP A 101 11.56 -2.78 11.38
CA ASP A 101 11.13 -1.69 10.52
C ASP A 101 10.30 -2.22 9.35
N ALA A 102 9.53 -1.33 8.74
CA ALA A 102 8.98 -1.63 7.44
C ALA A 102 10.11 -1.69 6.41
N PHE A 103 9.91 -2.44 5.33
CA PHE A 103 10.79 -2.40 4.17
C PHE A 103 10.00 -2.08 2.90
N VAL A 104 10.71 -1.55 1.91
CA VAL A 104 10.23 -1.36 0.54
C VAL A 104 11.26 -1.96 -0.40
N THR A 105 10.87 -2.92 -1.22
CA THR A 105 11.74 -3.58 -2.21
C THR A 105 11.13 -3.51 -3.60
N LYS A 106 11.90 -3.03 -4.58
CA LYS A 106 11.60 -3.11 -6.00
C LYS A 106 12.41 -4.22 -6.66
N LEU A 107 11.73 -5.10 -7.36
CA LEU A 107 12.30 -6.07 -8.28
C LEU A 107 12.08 -5.63 -9.73
N ASN A 108 13.10 -5.79 -10.58
CA ASN A 108 12.91 -5.68 -12.02
C ASN A 108 12.12 -6.88 -12.57
N SER A 109 11.74 -6.82 -13.85
CA SER A 109 11.00 -7.89 -14.52
C SER A 109 11.71 -9.26 -14.45
N SER A 110 13.04 -9.29 -14.36
CA SER A 110 13.83 -10.51 -14.26
C SER A 110 13.98 -11.02 -12.81
N GLY A 111 13.40 -10.34 -11.82
CA GLY A 111 13.46 -10.70 -10.41
C GLY A 111 14.69 -10.19 -9.65
N GLY A 112 15.51 -9.32 -10.27
CA GLY A 112 16.65 -8.69 -9.62
C GLY A 112 16.23 -7.51 -8.74
N ILE A 113 16.79 -7.40 -7.53
CA ILE A 113 16.56 -6.27 -6.62
C ILE A 113 17.26 -5.03 -7.20
N VAL A 114 16.49 -3.96 -7.45
CA VAL A 114 17.01 -2.68 -7.98
C VAL A 114 16.91 -1.55 -6.97
N PHE A 115 15.99 -1.66 -6.02
CA PHE A 115 15.85 -0.78 -4.87
C PHE A 115 15.36 -1.61 -3.69
N SER A 116 15.95 -1.44 -2.52
CA SER A 116 15.47 -2.05 -1.28
C SER A 116 15.98 -1.24 -0.11
N THR A 117 15.08 -0.78 0.75
CA THR A 117 15.36 0.11 1.88
C THR A 117 14.53 -0.29 3.09
N PHE A 118 15.06 0.02 4.27
CA PHE A 118 14.23 0.13 5.47
C PHE A 118 13.39 1.43 5.42
N LEU A 119 12.30 1.45 6.19
CA LEU A 119 11.44 2.60 6.44
C LEU A 119 10.92 2.48 7.89
N GLY A 120 11.54 3.23 8.79
CA GLY A 120 11.16 3.20 10.20
C GLY A 120 11.96 4.15 11.08
N GLY A 121 11.61 4.11 12.36
CA GLY A 121 12.22 4.86 13.45
C GLY A 121 12.62 3.92 14.59
N SER A 122 12.57 4.38 15.85
CA SER A 122 13.01 3.58 17.01
C SER A 122 12.00 2.52 17.49
N GLY A 123 10.78 2.58 16.98
CA GLY A 123 9.66 1.71 17.32
C GLY A 123 9.55 0.47 16.42
N ILE A 124 8.33 -0.03 16.27
CA ILE A 124 8.01 -1.11 15.33
C ILE A 124 7.17 -0.54 14.20
N GLU A 125 7.57 -0.83 12.97
CA GLU A 125 6.85 -0.43 11.77
C GLU A 125 6.34 -1.63 10.96
N ASN A 126 5.13 -1.49 10.41
CA ASN A 126 4.57 -2.43 9.46
C ASN A 126 4.03 -1.68 8.24
N ALA A 127 4.50 -2.02 7.04
CA ALA A 127 3.90 -1.54 5.79
C ALA A 127 2.92 -2.57 5.22
N PHE A 128 1.64 -2.24 5.17
CA PHE A 128 0.57 -3.14 4.70
C PHE A 128 0.04 -2.77 3.30
N GLY A 129 0.17 -1.50 2.91
CA GLY A 129 -0.28 -0.99 1.62
C GLY A 129 0.89 -0.51 0.76
N VAL A 130 0.83 -0.80 -0.53
CA VAL A 130 1.72 -0.23 -1.54
C VAL A 130 0.93 0.10 -2.80
N ALA A 131 1.18 1.26 -3.38
CA ALA A 131 0.71 1.65 -4.70
C ALA A 131 1.85 2.29 -5.49
N VAL A 132 1.84 2.12 -6.81
CA VAL A 132 2.86 2.68 -7.70
C VAL A 132 2.20 3.36 -8.89
N ASP A 133 2.67 4.54 -9.28
CA ASP A 133 2.19 5.25 -10.46
C ASP A 133 3.00 4.91 -11.73
N SER A 134 2.54 5.40 -12.88
CA SER A 134 3.21 5.18 -14.18
C SER A 134 4.60 5.84 -14.29
N SER A 135 4.88 6.81 -13.42
CA SER A 135 6.19 7.44 -13.25
C SER A 135 7.09 6.68 -12.26
N GLN A 136 6.61 5.54 -11.75
CA GLN A 136 7.28 4.66 -10.79
C GLN A 136 7.42 5.27 -9.39
N HIS A 137 6.69 6.33 -9.02
CA HIS A 137 6.67 6.79 -7.64
C HIS A 137 5.94 5.78 -6.76
N ILE A 138 6.48 5.54 -5.57
CA ILE A 138 5.98 4.52 -4.64
C ILE A 138 5.26 5.21 -3.50
N TRP A 139 4.03 4.80 -3.24
CA TRP A 139 3.27 5.17 -2.05
C TRP A 139 3.16 3.97 -1.12
N ILE A 140 3.45 4.18 0.17
CA ILE A 140 3.46 3.14 1.19
C ILE A 140 2.57 3.56 2.34
N GLY A 141 1.82 2.62 2.87
CA GLY A 141 0.89 2.83 3.97
C GLY A 141 1.04 1.75 5.02
N GLY A 142 0.96 2.13 6.29
CA GLY A 142 1.15 1.19 7.37
C GLY A 142 0.79 1.73 8.75
N ARG A 143 1.46 1.19 9.76
CA ARG A 143 1.46 1.72 11.13
C ARG A 143 2.88 1.83 11.67
N THR A 144 3.07 2.75 12.60
CA THR A 144 4.35 3.00 13.25
C THR A 144 4.15 3.19 14.75
N GLY A 145 5.01 2.55 15.53
CA GLY A 145 5.17 2.82 16.97
C GLY A 145 6.21 3.90 17.27
N SER A 146 6.89 4.43 16.24
CA SER A 146 8.00 5.37 16.38
C SER A 146 7.52 6.79 16.60
N THR A 147 8.14 7.47 17.57
CA THR A 147 8.03 8.93 17.76
C THR A 147 8.97 9.72 16.85
N ASN A 148 9.91 9.03 16.20
CA ASN A 148 10.91 9.57 15.28
C ASN A 148 10.77 8.93 13.88
N PHE A 149 9.54 8.62 13.46
CA PHE A 149 9.30 8.10 12.11
C PHE A 149 9.79 9.12 11.06
N PRO A 150 10.30 8.69 9.89
CA PRO A 150 10.75 9.62 8.85
C PRO A 150 9.61 10.51 8.32
N LEU A 151 9.61 11.77 8.71
CA LEU A 151 8.64 12.76 8.25
C LEU A 151 9.27 13.69 7.21
N GLN A 152 8.52 13.98 6.15
CA GLN A 152 8.90 14.95 5.12
C GLN A 152 7.63 15.50 4.45
N TYR A 153 7.54 16.82 4.29
CA TYR A 153 6.32 17.51 3.85
C TYR A 153 5.04 17.01 4.55
N SER A 154 5.16 16.67 5.84
CA SER A 154 4.12 16.00 6.62
C SER A 154 2.85 16.83 6.75
N LEU A 155 1.69 16.19 6.63
CA LEU A 155 0.37 16.80 6.83
C LEU A 155 -0.01 16.84 8.31
N LEU A 156 0.40 15.83 9.07
CA LEU A 156 0.24 15.73 10.51
C LEU A 156 1.57 15.27 11.12
N PRO A 157 2.38 16.19 11.67
CA PRO A 157 3.67 15.84 12.25
C PRO A 157 3.56 15.26 13.66
N TYR A 158 2.35 15.15 14.21
CA TYR A 158 2.12 14.71 15.58
C TYR A 158 1.57 13.29 15.63
N ARG A 159 2.14 12.49 16.52
CA ARG A 159 1.68 11.15 16.89
C ARG A 159 0.67 11.28 18.02
N GLY A 160 -0.57 10.87 17.79
CA GLY A 160 -1.64 11.07 18.75
C GLY A 160 -1.88 9.89 19.70
N GLY A 161 -1.38 8.69 19.38
CA GLY A 161 -1.62 7.49 20.18
C GLY A 161 -0.44 6.51 20.29
N PRO A 162 -0.67 5.28 20.77
CA PRO A 162 0.36 4.27 20.98
C PRO A 162 0.83 3.58 19.68
N THR A 163 0.09 3.68 18.59
CA THR A 163 0.58 3.37 17.23
C THR A 163 -0.25 4.18 16.25
N ASP A 164 0.38 4.93 15.37
CA ASP A 164 -0.33 5.75 14.41
C ASP A 164 -0.19 5.15 13.02
N ALA A 165 -1.18 5.39 12.16
CA ALA A 165 -1.02 5.09 10.76
C ALA A 165 0.05 6.00 10.16
N PHE A 166 0.73 5.54 9.11
CA PHE A 166 1.59 6.41 8.31
C PHE A 166 1.27 6.26 6.83
N VAL A 167 1.56 7.32 6.08
CA VAL A 167 1.72 7.27 4.62
C VAL A 167 3.03 7.93 4.23
N SER A 168 3.77 7.27 3.33
CA SER A 168 5.06 7.71 2.83
C SER A 168 5.13 7.65 1.31
N ARG A 169 5.98 8.48 0.70
CA ARG A 169 6.26 8.48 -0.74
C ARG A 169 7.75 8.43 -1.04
N TYR A 170 8.13 7.60 -2.01
CA TYR A 170 9.42 7.66 -2.68
C TYR A 170 9.25 8.13 -4.13
N VAL A 171 10.09 9.07 -4.54
CA VAL A 171 10.11 9.61 -5.91
C VAL A 171 11.27 9.00 -6.70
N PHE A 172 10.96 8.39 -7.84
CA PHE A 172 11.94 7.92 -8.82
C PHE A 172 12.44 9.08 -9.68
N ASN A 173 13.76 9.25 -9.79
CA ASN A 173 14.39 10.32 -10.57
C ASN A 173 15.05 9.83 -11.87
N GLY A 174 14.76 8.60 -12.30
CA GLY A 174 15.37 7.96 -13.47
C GLY A 174 16.55 7.05 -13.15
N SER A 175 17.25 7.25 -12.02
CA SER A 175 18.39 6.42 -11.60
C SER A 175 18.24 5.80 -10.22
N GLY A 176 17.39 6.37 -9.36
CA GLY A 176 17.13 5.86 -8.02
C GLY A 176 15.91 6.52 -7.38
N TYR A 177 15.72 6.23 -6.09
CA TYR A 177 14.62 6.75 -5.29
C TYR A 177 15.10 7.74 -4.24
N GLY A 178 14.39 8.85 -4.10
CA GLY A 178 14.48 9.75 -2.94
C GLY A 178 13.24 9.62 -2.06
N TYR A 179 13.41 9.69 -0.74
CA TYR A 179 12.28 9.88 0.17
C TYR A 179 11.76 11.31 -0.02
N ASP A 180 10.45 11.44 -0.21
CA ASP A 180 9.84 12.72 -0.57
C ASP A 180 8.74 13.11 0.41
N PHE A 181 7.93 12.16 0.87
CA PHE A 181 6.82 12.45 1.77
C PHE A 181 6.72 11.41 2.88
N GLY A 182 6.33 11.87 4.06
CA GLY A 182 6.04 11.04 5.23
C GLY A 182 5.16 11.81 6.20
N THR A 183 4.01 11.24 6.53
CA THR A 183 3.07 11.80 7.52
C THR A 183 2.54 10.72 8.44
N TYR A 184 2.22 11.11 9.67
CA TYR A 184 1.29 10.34 10.49
C TYR A 184 -0.14 10.57 9.98
N LEU A 185 -1.01 9.60 10.26
CA LEU A 185 -2.46 9.64 10.06
C LEU A 185 -3.10 9.07 11.31
N GLY A 186 -3.98 9.82 11.96
CA GLY A 186 -4.52 9.34 13.22
C GLY A 186 -5.24 10.37 14.07
N GLY A 187 -5.76 9.85 15.18
CA GLY A 187 -6.30 10.61 16.29
C GLY A 187 -5.55 10.27 17.58
N SER A 188 -6.24 10.25 18.73
CA SER A 188 -5.62 9.99 20.05
C SER A 188 -5.31 8.52 20.35
N ASP A 189 -5.77 7.60 19.52
CA ASP A 189 -5.70 6.14 19.74
C ASP A 189 -4.90 5.46 18.63
N SER A 190 -5.16 4.17 18.36
CA SER A 190 -4.37 3.39 17.41
C SER A 190 -4.94 3.43 15.99
N GLU A 191 -4.07 3.58 15.00
CA GLU A 191 -4.47 3.59 13.59
C GLU A 191 -3.60 2.70 12.71
N VAL A 192 -4.20 2.19 11.64
CA VAL A 192 -3.52 1.34 10.65
C VAL A 192 -4.05 1.64 9.26
N VAL A 193 -3.14 1.89 8.31
CA VAL A 193 -3.45 1.85 6.87
C VAL A 193 -3.28 0.43 6.36
N TYR A 194 -4.27 -0.08 5.62
CA TYR A 194 -4.21 -1.40 4.98
C TYR A 194 -4.18 -1.34 3.46
N GLY A 195 -4.91 -0.39 2.86
CA GLY A 195 -5.06 -0.25 1.42
C GLY A 195 -4.58 1.10 0.93
N LEU A 196 -3.92 1.10 -0.22
CA LEU A 196 -3.58 2.29 -0.99
C LEU A 196 -3.97 2.08 -2.45
N GLY A 197 -4.42 3.13 -3.11
CA GLY A 197 -4.64 3.16 -4.56
C GLY A 197 -4.46 4.55 -5.11
N ILE A 198 -4.10 4.63 -6.39
CA ILE A 198 -3.91 5.88 -7.10
C ILE A 198 -4.99 5.95 -8.17
N ASP A 199 -5.79 7.00 -8.16
CA ASP A 199 -6.83 7.19 -9.15
C ASP A 199 -6.28 7.76 -10.47
N PRO A 200 -7.08 7.80 -11.55
CA PRO A 200 -6.62 8.30 -12.85
C PRO A 200 -6.14 9.76 -12.87
N TRP A 201 -6.47 10.54 -11.83
CA TRP A 201 -6.02 11.92 -11.67
C TRP A 201 -4.77 12.05 -10.80
N GLY A 202 -4.22 10.93 -10.32
CA GLY A 202 -3.01 10.89 -9.50
C GLY A 202 -3.25 11.14 -8.01
N ARG A 203 -4.51 11.13 -7.55
CA ARG A 203 -4.84 11.29 -6.12
C ARG A 203 -4.70 9.94 -5.42
N VAL A 204 -4.21 9.96 -4.18
CA VAL A 204 -3.97 8.75 -3.41
C VAL A 204 -5.14 8.51 -2.46
N TRP A 205 -5.81 7.38 -2.65
CA TRP A 205 -6.86 6.91 -1.75
C TRP A 205 -6.30 5.90 -0.76
N ILE A 206 -6.72 6.03 0.49
CA ILE A 206 -6.15 5.33 1.63
C ILE A 206 -7.31 4.72 2.41
N SER A 207 -7.25 3.42 2.66
CA SER A 207 -8.21 2.73 3.51
C SER A 207 -7.52 2.11 4.71
N GLY A 208 -8.22 2.10 5.84
CA GLY A 208 -7.65 1.56 7.06
C GLY A 208 -8.64 1.38 8.19
N GLN A 209 -8.11 1.37 9.39
CA GLN A 209 -8.85 1.27 10.63
C GLN A 209 -8.37 2.33 11.62
N THR A 210 -9.32 2.89 12.36
CA THR A 210 -9.04 3.80 13.47
C THR A 210 -9.77 3.42 14.74
N PHE A 211 -9.03 3.49 15.84
CA PHE A 211 -9.53 3.35 17.20
C PHE A 211 -9.72 4.72 17.88
N SER A 212 -9.62 5.81 17.13
CA SER A 212 -9.81 7.19 17.63
C SER A 212 -11.23 7.69 17.43
N TYR A 213 -11.79 8.41 18.42
CA TYR A 213 -13.02 9.21 18.23
C TYR A 213 -12.75 10.55 17.53
N ASN A 214 -11.51 11.02 17.57
CA ASN A 214 -11.04 12.28 17.00
C ASN A 214 -10.22 12.08 15.72
N TRP A 215 -10.51 11.03 14.93
CA TRP A 215 -9.97 10.91 13.58
C TRP A 215 -10.32 12.17 12.77
N PRO A 216 -9.38 12.74 12.00
CA PRO A 216 -9.66 13.92 11.18
C PRO A 216 -10.75 13.58 10.15
N VAL A 217 -11.78 14.41 10.06
CA VAL A 217 -12.86 14.28 9.07
C VAL A 217 -12.99 15.59 8.30
N THR A 218 -13.20 15.50 6.99
CA THR A 218 -13.44 16.67 6.15
C THR A 218 -14.92 17.09 6.19
N PRO A 219 -15.28 18.34 5.83
CA PRO A 219 -16.68 18.79 5.85
C PRO A 219 -17.63 17.97 4.95
N ASP A 220 -17.08 17.33 3.91
CA ASP A 220 -17.76 16.46 2.96
C ASP A 220 -17.69 14.96 3.35
N ALA A 221 -17.28 14.64 4.58
CA ALA A 221 -17.22 13.27 5.07
C ALA A 221 -18.58 12.57 4.96
N PHE A 222 -18.57 11.33 4.46
CA PHE A 222 -19.74 10.46 4.42
C PHE A 222 -20.26 10.14 5.83
N GLN A 223 -19.34 9.97 6.79
CA GLN A 223 -19.64 9.80 8.19
C GLN A 223 -18.61 10.55 9.05
N SER A 224 -19.09 11.52 9.83
CA SER A 224 -18.26 12.40 10.66
C SER A 224 -18.08 11.93 12.11
N THR A 225 -18.87 10.94 12.55
CA THR A 225 -18.79 10.38 13.92
C THR A 225 -18.49 8.90 13.86
N ARG A 226 -17.52 8.46 14.65
CA ARG A 226 -17.09 7.05 14.65
C ARG A 226 -18.23 6.10 15.05
N PRO A 227 -18.53 5.07 14.26
CA PRO A 227 -19.39 3.97 14.68
C PRO A 227 -18.64 3.03 15.64
N GLY A 228 -19.28 2.67 16.75
CA GLY A 228 -18.76 1.63 17.66
C GLY A 228 -17.42 1.96 18.34
N SER A 229 -16.71 0.91 18.75
CA SER A 229 -15.42 1.00 19.46
C SER A 229 -14.21 1.22 18.55
N TYR A 230 -14.36 1.05 17.24
CA TYR A 230 -13.39 1.36 16.19
C TYR A 230 -14.10 1.35 14.83
N ALA A 231 -13.50 1.94 13.81
CA ALA A 231 -14.11 2.03 12.48
C ALA A 231 -13.10 1.90 11.35
N GLY A 232 -13.61 1.55 10.17
CA GLY A 232 -12.85 1.75 8.95
C GLY A 232 -12.76 3.25 8.65
N PHE A 233 -11.77 3.63 7.86
CA PHE A 233 -11.73 4.96 7.27
C PHE A 233 -11.42 4.89 5.78
N LEU A 234 -11.82 5.94 5.07
CA LEU A 234 -11.36 6.24 3.73
C LEU A 234 -10.86 7.69 3.71
N SER A 235 -9.62 7.86 3.26
CA SER A 235 -8.95 9.15 3.16
C SER A 235 -8.40 9.37 1.76
N ARG A 236 -8.20 10.63 1.38
CA ARG A 236 -7.55 11.03 0.14
C ARG A 236 -6.45 12.04 0.39
N ILE A 237 -5.26 11.79 -0.15
CA ILE A 237 -4.18 12.77 -0.25
C ILE A 237 -4.11 13.27 -1.68
N ASP A 238 -4.19 14.59 -1.83
CA ASP A 238 -4.01 15.29 -3.09
C ASP A 238 -2.58 15.83 -3.19
N TYR A 239 -2.03 15.85 -4.40
CA TYR A 239 -0.70 16.40 -4.69
C TYR A 239 -0.75 17.35 -5.90
N TYR A 240 -0.78 18.66 -5.63
CA TYR A 240 -0.75 19.72 -6.64
C TYR A 240 0.43 20.67 -6.38
N GLY A 241 1.65 20.14 -6.29
CA GLY A 241 2.86 20.87 -5.90
C GLY A 241 3.06 21.00 -4.38
N TRP A 242 2.01 20.75 -3.59
CA TRP A 242 2.02 20.55 -2.14
C TRP A 242 1.01 19.45 -1.78
N TYR A 243 1.21 18.79 -0.64
CA TYR A 243 0.26 17.78 -0.15
C TYR A 243 -0.89 18.41 0.63
N SER A 244 -2.09 17.84 0.51
CA SER A 244 -3.24 18.21 1.34
C SER A 244 -4.21 17.05 1.53
N TYR A 245 -4.99 17.09 2.62
CA TYR A 245 -6.15 16.21 2.78
C TYR A 245 -7.25 16.66 1.83
N GLY A 246 -7.65 15.74 0.95
CA GLY A 246 -8.70 15.97 -0.02
C GLY A 246 -10.07 15.44 0.42
N PHE A 247 -10.10 14.45 1.33
CA PHE A 247 -11.30 13.79 1.85
C PHE A 247 -10.90 12.91 3.05
N ASP A 248 -11.71 12.89 4.12
CA ASP A 248 -11.55 11.96 5.24
C ASP A 248 -12.90 11.60 5.87
N SER A 249 -13.19 10.30 5.99
CA SER A 249 -14.46 9.83 6.54
C SER A 249 -14.32 8.49 7.27
N TYR A 250 -15.14 8.30 8.31
CA TYR A 250 -15.38 6.96 8.87
C TYR A 250 -16.20 6.09 7.90
N PHE A 251 -16.06 4.77 8.01
CA PHE A 251 -16.79 3.76 7.22
C PHE A 251 -16.97 2.44 7.99
N PRO A 252 -17.99 1.62 7.65
CA PRO A 252 -19.21 1.92 6.91
C PRO A 252 -20.32 2.50 7.82
N GLU A 253 -21.40 3.01 7.22
CA GLU A 253 -22.54 3.62 7.93
C GLU A 253 -23.32 2.62 8.81
N GLY A 254 -23.80 3.12 9.95
CA GLY A 254 -25.06 2.64 10.54
C GLY A 254 -24.99 1.41 11.44
N ASP A 255 -23.81 0.88 11.77
CA ASP A 255 -23.70 -0.31 12.60
C ASP A 255 -22.74 -0.09 13.79
N PRO A 256 -23.20 -0.39 15.02
CA PRO A 256 -22.47 -0.08 16.25
C PRO A 256 -21.28 -1.01 16.51
N VAL A 257 -21.06 -2.02 15.66
CA VAL A 257 -19.99 -3.00 15.83
C VAL A 257 -18.82 -2.63 14.92
N GLY A 258 -17.59 -2.64 15.44
CA GLY A 258 -16.45 -2.07 14.71
C GLY A 258 -16.09 -2.75 13.38
N TYR A 259 -15.58 -1.94 12.45
CA TYR A 259 -15.22 -2.33 11.08
C TYR A 259 -13.77 -2.06 10.75
N GLN A 260 -13.25 -2.83 9.80
CA GLN A 260 -11.93 -2.62 9.21
C GLN A 260 -12.09 -2.43 7.70
N ALA A 261 -11.53 -1.36 7.12
CA ALA A 261 -11.45 -1.20 5.66
C ALA A 261 -10.10 -1.75 5.15
N SER A 262 -10.10 -3.02 4.74
CA SER A 262 -8.86 -3.79 4.55
C SER A 262 -8.25 -3.66 3.17
N ARG A 263 -9.05 -3.41 2.12
CA ARG A 263 -8.57 -3.28 0.75
C ARG A 263 -9.40 -2.28 -0.04
N LEU A 264 -8.76 -1.71 -1.06
CA LEU A 264 -9.43 -0.85 -2.02
C LEU A 264 -9.05 -1.24 -3.45
N ALA A 265 -9.95 -1.00 -4.38
CA ALA A 265 -9.73 -1.06 -5.82
C ALA A 265 -10.32 0.20 -6.47
N ILE A 266 -9.67 0.73 -7.51
CA ILE A 266 -10.11 1.95 -8.19
C ILE A 266 -10.36 1.62 -9.66
N ALA A 267 -11.54 1.99 -10.15
CA ALA A 267 -11.91 1.80 -11.55
C ALA A 267 -11.38 2.94 -12.43
N PRO A 268 -11.32 2.74 -13.77
CA PRO A 268 -10.83 3.77 -14.70
C PRO A 268 -11.62 5.08 -14.71
N ASP A 269 -12.87 5.06 -14.25
CA ASP A 269 -13.71 6.25 -14.09
C ASP A 269 -13.49 6.96 -12.73
N GLY A 270 -12.56 6.45 -11.92
CA GLY A 270 -12.28 6.96 -10.58
C GLY A 270 -13.17 6.41 -9.47
N THR A 271 -14.12 5.52 -9.79
CA THR A 271 -14.94 4.85 -8.78
C THR A 271 -14.06 4.03 -7.84
N ILE A 272 -14.27 4.17 -6.53
CA ILE A 272 -13.52 3.45 -5.50
C ILE A 272 -14.40 2.36 -4.92
N TYR A 273 -13.85 1.15 -4.85
CA TYR A 273 -14.45 0.02 -4.16
C TYR A 273 -13.64 -0.24 -2.90
N VAL A 274 -14.29 -0.26 -1.75
CA VAL A 274 -13.65 -0.56 -0.46
C VAL A 274 -14.29 -1.81 0.11
N THR A 275 -13.46 -2.77 0.50
CA THR A 275 -13.90 -3.99 1.18
C THR A 275 -13.27 -4.08 2.55
N GLY A 276 -13.92 -4.86 3.41
CA GLY A 276 -13.45 -4.98 4.77
C GLY A 276 -14.11 -6.10 5.54
N ASP A 277 -13.62 -6.27 6.76
CA ASP A 277 -14.14 -7.21 7.73
C ASP A 277 -15.05 -6.48 8.73
N ARG A 278 -16.14 -7.16 9.08
CA ARG A 278 -16.97 -6.85 10.23
C ARG A 278 -16.65 -7.86 11.33
N TYR A 279 -16.24 -7.37 12.48
CA TYR A 279 -16.06 -8.21 13.67
C TYR A 279 -17.27 -8.09 14.59
N GLY A 280 -17.47 -9.06 15.49
CA GLY A 280 -18.62 -9.14 16.41
C GLY A 280 -19.40 -10.44 16.31
N TYR A 281 -20.60 -10.48 16.89
CA TYR A 281 -21.48 -11.67 16.88
C TYR A 281 -21.92 -12.08 15.47
N ASN A 282 -21.98 -11.12 14.53
CA ASN A 282 -22.24 -11.35 13.11
C ASN A 282 -20.97 -11.01 12.30
N ARG A 283 -20.00 -11.93 12.28
CA ARG A 283 -18.79 -11.78 11.46
C ARG A 283 -19.16 -11.85 9.97
N GLY A 284 -18.60 -10.98 9.16
CA GLY A 284 -18.84 -10.97 7.72
C GLY A 284 -17.92 -10.03 6.96
N MET A 285 -17.98 -10.11 5.64
CA MET A 285 -17.32 -9.14 4.75
C MET A 285 -18.32 -8.06 4.33
N TRP A 286 -17.82 -6.85 4.08
CA TRP A 286 -18.60 -5.76 3.50
C TRP A 286 -17.89 -5.18 2.28
N LEU A 287 -18.66 -4.64 1.35
CA LEU A 287 -18.21 -3.95 0.14
C LEU A 287 -19.02 -2.67 0.00
N THR A 288 -18.35 -1.54 -0.20
CA THR A 288 -18.98 -0.27 -0.56
C THR A 288 -18.37 0.32 -1.83
N LYS A 289 -19.15 1.15 -2.51
CA LYS A 289 -18.73 1.95 -3.66
C LYS A 289 -18.77 3.42 -3.27
N VAL A 290 -17.69 4.13 -3.54
CA VAL A 290 -17.61 5.59 -3.42
C VAL A 290 -17.35 6.15 -4.81
N SER A 291 -18.26 7.02 -5.28
CA SER A 291 -18.07 7.75 -6.53
C SER A 291 -17.30 9.04 -6.28
N PRO A 292 -16.36 9.41 -7.18
CA PRO A 292 -15.53 10.59 -7.03
C PRO A 292 -16.29 11.92 -7.14
#